data_AF-A0A842UGE2-F1
#
_entry.id   AF-A0A842UGE2-F1
#
_cell.length_a   1.000
_cell.length_b   1.000
_cell.length_c   1.000
_cell.angle_alpha   90.00
_cell.angle_beta   90.00
_cell.angle_gamma   90.00
#
_symmetry.space_group_name_H-M   'P 1'
#
loop_
_entity.id
_entity.type
_entity.pdbx_description
1 polymer ?
#
loop_
_entity_poly.entity_id
_entity_poly.type
_entity_poly.pdbx_seq_one_letter_code
_entity_poly.pdbx_strand_id
1 'polypeptide(L)' 'MKCDICKKNIRMTFLNKLLGTIIKDSKGKKHPVCRECQKKLKSKEEILQRL' A
#
# COMPACT_ATOMS: atom_id res chain seq x y z
N MET A 1 8.85 -6.25 3.13
CA MET A 1 8.33 -4.98 2.56
C MET A 1 7.30 -4.42 3.54
N LYS A 2 7.39 -3.15 3.92
CA LYS A 2 6.46 -2.53 4.89
C LYS A 2 5.38 -1.73 4.16
N CYS A 3 4.21 -1.62 4.75
CA CYS A 3 3.16 -0.70 4.30
C CYS A 3 3.55 0.71 4.73
N ASP A 4 3.51 1.69 3.84
CA ASP A 4 3.83 3.07 4.20
C ASP A 4 2.84 3.64 5.23
N ILE A 5 1.55 3.27 5.12
CA ILE A 5 0.48 3.83 5.97
C ILE A 5 0.54 3.27 7.40
N CYS A 6 0.56 1.95 7.54
CA CYS A 6 0.48 1.30 8.86
C CYS A 6 1.82 0.76 9.37
N LYS A 7 2.90 0.90 8.59
CA LYS A 7 4.27 0.42 8.89
C LYS A 7 4.39 -1.08 9.17
N LYS A 8 3.29 -1.84 9.06
CA LYS A 8 3.27 -3.31 9.19
C LYS A 8 3.96 -3.97 8.00
N ASN A 9 4.53 -5.13 8.22
CA ASN A 9 5.08 -5.95 7.14
C ASN A 9 3.95 -6.48 6.24
N ILE A 10 4.05 -6.16 4.95
CA ILE A 10 3.18 -6.72 3.91
C ILE A 10 3.67 -8.14 3.63
N ARG A 11 2.78 -9.10 3.84
CA ARG A 11 3.03 -10.50 3.49
C ARG A 11 3.10 -10.64 1.96
N MET A 12 3.96 -11.53 1.49
CA MET A 12 4.01 -11.92 0.09
C MET A 12 3.28 -13.27 -0.05
N THR A 13 2.67 -13.52 -1.19
CA THR A 13 2.15 -14.85 -1.52
C THR A 13 3.29 -15.81 -1.80
N PHE A 14 2.97 -17.10 -1.86
CA PHE A 14 3.92 -18.14 -2.28
C PHE A 14 4.58 -17.85 -3.64
N LEU A 15 3.87 -17.15 -4.54
CA LEU A 15 4.38 -16.69 -5.84
C LEU A 15 5.16 -15.37 -5.77
N ASN A 16 5.65 -14.98 -4.59
CA ASN A 16 6.31 -13.70 -4.34
C ASN A 16 5.50 -12.46 -4.78
N LYS A 17 4.17 -12.56 -4.87
CA LYS A 17 3.30 -11.41 -5.16
C LYS A 17 2.97 -10.66 -3.87
N LEU A 18 3.00 -9.34 -3.91
CA LEU A 18 2.61 -8.49 -2.79
C LEU A 18 1.12 -8.73 -2.44
N LEU A 19 0.81 -9.05 -1.17
CA LEU A 19 -0.59 -9.04 -0.69
C LEU A 19 -1.04 -7.61 -0.35
N GLY A 20 -1.11 -6.79 -1.38
CA GLY A 20 -1.45 -5.37 -1.28
C GLY A 20 -1.43 -4.70 -2.64
N THR A 21 -1.42 -3.37 -2.62
CA THR A 21 -1.36 -2.53 -3.82
C THR A 21 -0.16 -1.60 -3.73
N ILE A 22 0.45 -1.29 -4.87
CA ILE A 22 1.48 -0.25 -4.98
C ILE A 22 0.84 0.96 -5.63
N ILE A 23 0.78 2.07 -4.91
CA ILE A 23 0.20 3.32 -5.39
C ILE A 23 1.33 4.26 -5.78
N LYS A 24 1.17 4.94 -6.93
CA LYS A 24 2.08 5.99 -7.34
C LYS A 24 1.54 7.35 -6.89
N ASP A 25 2.39 8.12 -6.24
CA ASP A 25 2.17 9.53 -5.93
C ASP A 25 2.34 10.40 -7.19
N SER A 26 1.88 11.64 -7.15
CA SER A 26 2.08 12.64 -8.21
C SER A 26 3.56 12.89 -8.52
N LYS A 27 4.45 12.65 -7.56
CA LYS A 27 5.92 12.70 -7.76
C LYS A 27 6.52 11.41 -8.33
N GLY A 28 5.70 10.41 -8.68
CA GLY A 28 6.15 9.13 -9.24
C GLY A 28 6.70 8.13 -8.22
N LYS A 29 6.71 8.48 -6.92
CA LYS A 29 7.12 7.56 -5.84
C LYS A 29 6.11 6.42 -5.70
N LYS A 30 6.64 5.20 -5.56
CA LYS A 30 5.85 3.98 -5.38
C LYS A 30 5.69 3.70 -3.90
N HIS A 31 4.46 3.78 -3.40
CA HIS A 31 4.11 3.53 -2.02
C HIS A 31 3.43 2.16 -1.90
N PRO A 32 4.03 1.22 -1.19
CA PRO A 32 3.42 -0.07 -0.94
C PRO A 32 2.39 0.02 0.17
N VAL A 33 1.19 -0.47 -0.11
CA VAL A 33 0.02 -0.40 0.78
C VAL A 33 -0.53 -1.80 1.00
N CYS A 34 -0.70 -2.21 2.26
CA CYS A 34 -1.27 -3.53 2.56
C CYS A 34 -2.76 -3.60 2.22
N ARG A 35 -3.26 -4.82 1.98
CA ARG A 35 -4.69 -5.06 1.69
C ARG A 35 -5.63 -4.53 2.78
N GLU A 36 -5.22 -4.52 4.05
CA GLU A 36 -6.01 -3.96 5.15
C GLU A 36 -6.20 -2.45 5.00
N CYS A 37 -5.11 -1.72 4.75
CA CYS A 37 -5.15 -0.28 4.54
C CYS A 37 -5.93 0.08 3.27
N GLN A 38 -5.74 -0.67 2.18
CA GLN A 38 -6.52 -0.50 0.95
C GLN A 38 -8.01 -0.79 1.15
N LYS A 39 -8.39 -1.74 2.01
CA LYS A 39 -9.81 -1.98 2.33
C LYS A 39 -10.43 -0.84 3.14
N LYS A 40 -9.65 -0.23 4.05
CA LYS A 40 -10.10 0.90 4.87
C LYS A 40 -10.21 2.19 4.07
N LEU A 41 -9.27 2.41 3.16
CA LEU A 41 -9.15 3.61 2.34
C LEU A 41 -9.51 3.22 0.91
N LYS A 42 -10.78 3.36 0.54
CA LYS A 42 -11.26 2.94 -0.79
C LYS A 42 -10.75 3.84 -1.90
N SER A 43 -10.44 5.10 -1.58
CA SER A 43 -10.02 6.11 -2.55
C SER A 43 -8.50 6.29 -2.58
N LYS A 44 -7.96 6.48 -3.79
CA LYS A 44 -6.54 6.78 -3.99
C LYS A 44 -6.12 8.06 -3.24
N GLU A 45 -6.99 9.06 -3.21
CA GLU A 45 -6.75 10.35 -2.54
C GLU A 45 -6.63 10.19 -1.02
N GLU A 46 -7.50 9.40 -0.38
CA GLU A 46 -7.42 9.12 1.05
C GLU A 46 -6.15 8.37 1.44
N ILE A 47 -5.65 7.52 0.54
CA ILE A 47 -4.39 6.83 0.74
C ILE A 47 -3.23 7.83 0.67
N LEU A 48 -3.22 8.71 -0.33
CA LEU A 48 -2.20 9.75 -0.50
C LEU A 48 -2.16 10.74 0.67
N GLN A 49 -3.30 11.06 1.28
CA GLN A 49 -3.32 11.91 2.49
C GLN A 49 -2.73 11.25 3.74
N ARG A 50 -2.60 9.92 3.76
CA ARG A 50 -2.11 9.14 4.92
C ARG A 50 -0.72 8.51 4.69
N LEU A 51 -0.08 8.82 3.56
CA LEU A 51 1.28 8.43 3.20
C LEU A 51 2.28 9.50 3.68
#